data_AF-A0A915BB23-F1
#
_entry.id   AF-A0A915BB23-F1
#
_cell.length_a   1.000
_cell.length_b   1.000
_cell.length_c   1.000
_cell.angle_alpha   90.00
_cell.angle_beta   90.00
_cell.angle_gamma   90.00
#
_symmetry.space_group_name_H-M   'P 1'
#
loop_
_entity.id
_entity.type
_entity.pdbx_description
1 polymer ?
#
loop_
_entity_poly.entity_id
_entity_poly.type
_entity_poly.pdbx_seq_one_letter_code
_entity_poly.pdbx_strand_id
1 'polypeptide(L)'
;DTIPNYGFQYILWNNLPPNMATRCEYLTEDSTVSCNIGESWLPAGSLIHSSPTHELGIALELLLYVREGFSNPFLPKGTKASAQNPTAHITFEFEISCADSSCVLYFIEDSSSQSYYKLIADFNGTQSRRSYTHAIISSQPTKFLFAFMRSRSSSQGDVITDRASIYSINVTNVGQRGGGASACLPCPTSNGKCVACPPGRYISESGRECRKCPRSTMLNTSSDRVGEKSCIPCGPNLDSDDGVSCSSNGILSIRSSDNKTSTFNFTNFLNRTFVASGVKVFAREGTSYFHAFNISLLTEGGAICTETYDVSDFGQAAMLVAEARESVESFVCRSTALPIRASSNISEKLVYVSPLLLGNKLLAITMEKEFGDVKLSDKELDYGGSDIAARLPDVHFFYGSTAASSDLCPNGFRAVVTARCDPSRSASPEARLPSGCPDGTCDGCLYHIILHTSQACPLCTANDYTVIRGECANGKLTVHSIPARHCVLSGAESRERIEACSSLTIHMQILIFFIVALAITLCIIVILVCQKNKRLEYKYMKLVESKGASNGFELPIAESCGVEDGEDDEEVSRLFLLGFFLASNIQKKCKQLCCLQMP
;
A
#
# COMPACT_ATOMS: atom_id res chain seq x y z
N ASP A 1 -1.39 35.73 -26.12
CA ASP A 1 -2.50 36.44 -25.45
C ASP A 1 -2.59 36.00 -23.99
N THR A 2 -3.50 36.59 -23.22
CA THR A 2 -3.74 36.22 -21.80
C THR A 2 -5.22 36.22 -21.46
N ILE A 3 -5.66 35.31 -20.59
CA ILE A 3 -6.99 35.38 -19.93
C ILE A 3 -6.83 36.10 -18.58
N PRO A 4 -7.79 36.94 -18.16
CA PRO A 4 -7.84 37.40 -16.77
C PRO A 4 -8.16 36.22 -15.86
N ASN A 5 -7.35 36.03 -14.81
CA ASN A 5 -7.73 35.21 -13.67
C ASN A 5 -8.53 36.06 -12.69
N TYR A 6 -9.78 35.70 -12.45
CA TYR A 6 -10.63 36.43 -11.52
C TYR A 6 -10.42 35.91 -10.10
N GLY A 7 -10.30 36.84 -9.16
CA GLY A 7 -10.09 36.53 -7.76
C GLY A 7 -10.37 37.72 -6.86
N PHE A 8 -10.22 37.51 -5.56
CA PHE A 8 -10.17 38.56 -4.57
C PHE A 8 -8.77 38.60 -3.96
N GLN A 9 -8.16 39.77 -3.85
CA GLN A 9 -6.85 39.94 -3.22
C GLN A 9 -6.87 41.18 -2.33
N TYR A 10 -7.16 40.96 -1.05
CA TYR A 10 -7.17 41.99 -0.03
C TYR A 10 -5.83 41.96 0.70
N ILE A 11 -5.04 43.02 0.51
CA ILE A 11 -3.72 43.25 1.13
C ILE A 11 -3.62 44.66 1.74
N LEU A 12 -4.68 45.45 1.61
CA LEU A 12 -4.77 46.82 2.09
C LEU A 12 -6.23 47.09 2.52
N TRP A 13 -6.38 47.60 3.72
CA TRP A 13 -7.62 47.73 4.48
C TRP A 13 -7.85 49.20 4.83
N ASN A 14 -8.00 50.05 3.81
CA ASN A 14 -8.34 51.46 4.02
C ASN A 14 -9.84 51.66 4.29
N ASN A 15 -10.68 50.83 3.66
CA ASN A 15 -12.13 50.76 3.83
C ASN A 15 -12.54 49.28 3.72
N LEU A 16 -13.73 48.92 4.21
CA LEU A 16 -14.27 47.58 4.02
C LEU A 16 -14.65 47.36 2.53
N PRO A 17 -14.26 46.25 1.88
CA PRO A 17 -14.66 45.92 0.51
C PRO A 17 -16.18 45.79 0.35
N PRO A 18 -16.77 46.11 -0.82
CA PRO A 18 -18.23 46.11 -1.03
C PRO A 18 -18.86 44.71 -1.03
N ASN A 19 -18.06 43.65 -1.13
CA ASN A 19 -18.47 42.26 -0.96
C ASN A 19 -18.02 41.67 0.39
N MET A 20 -17.72 42.52 1.36
CA MET A 20 -17.62 42.16 2.77
C MET A 20 -18.67 42.89 3.59
N ALA A 21 -18.99 42.34 4.75
CA ALA A 21 -19.82 42.99 5.77
C ALA A 21 -19.30 42.60 7.16
N THR A 22 -19.63 43.39 8.17
CA THR A 22 -19.36 43.04 9.57
C THR A 22 -20.70 42.86 10.31
N ARG A 23 -20.71 41.99 11.32
CA ARG A 23 -21.89 41.68 12.16
C ARG A 23 -21.42 41.29 13.56
N CYS A 24 -22.31 41.33 14.55
CA CYS A 24 -22.09 40.65 15.83
C CYS A 24 -23.33 39.87 16.24
N GLU A 25 -23.12 38.85 17.06
CA GLU A 25 -24.16 37.93 17.52
C GLU A 25 -23.88 37.57 18.98
N TYR A 26 -24.91 37.53 19.83
CA TYR A 26 -24.76 37.13 21.23
C TYR A 26 -24.67 35.60 21.34
N LEU A 27 -23.87 35.10 22.28
CA LEU A 27 -23.63 33.66 22.46
C LEU A 27 -24.77 32.91 23.16
N THR A 28 -25.85 33.61 23.53
CA THR A 28 -27.00 33.06 24.28
C THR A 28 -28.29 33.19 23.49
N GLU A 29 -28.94 32.05 23.20
CA GLU A 29 -30.15 31.95 22.35
C GLU A 29 -31.34 32.80 22.82
N ASP A 30 -31.48 33.07 24.13
CA ASP A 30 -32.60 33.84 24.70
C ASP A 30 -32.61 35.34 24.30
N SER A 31 -31.56 35.82 23.62
CA SER A 31 -31.42 37.22 23.24
C SER A 31 -32.17 37.56 21.94
N THR A 32 -33.44 37.95 22.07
CA THR A 32 -34.23 38.62 21.00
C THR A 32 -33.68 40.01 20.60
N VAL A 33 -32.53 40.40 21.14
CA VAL A 33 -31.86 41.70 20.96
C VAL A 33 -30.76 41.56 19.92
N SER A 34 -30.89 42.24 18.79
CA SER A 34 -29.82 42.34 17.80
C SER A 34 -28.62 43.07 18.39
N CYS A 35 -27.45 42.43 18.42
CA CYS A 35 -26.19 43.08 18.78
C CYS A 35 -25.93 44.26 17.82
N ASN A 36 -25.74 45.46 18.37
CA ASN A 36 -25.72 46.71 17.60
C ASN A 36 -24.51 47.59 17.97
N ILE A 37 -23.31 47.00 17.88
CA ILE A 37 -22.03 47.71 18.12
C ILE A 37 -21.56 48.52 16.89
N GLY A 38 -22.34 48.52 15.80
CA GLY A 38 -21.90 49.02 14.49
C GLY A 38 -20.92 48.04 13.84
N GLU A 39 -19.74 48.53 13.46
CA GLU A 39 -18.72 47.71 12.80
C GLU A 39 -17.99 46.80 13.81
N SER A 40 -18.16 45.49 13.68
CA SER A 40 -17.51 44.50 14.55
C SER A 40 -16.06 44.19 14.16
N TRP A 41 -15.66 44.59 12.95
CA TRP A 41 -14.28 44.53 12.44
C TRP A 41 -13.89 45.86 11.79
N LEU A 42 -12.72 46.38 12.13
CA LEU A 42 -12.27 47.73 11.78
C LEU A 42 -11.07 47.69 10.81
N PRO A 43 -11.19 48.27 9.60
CA PRO A 43 -10.07 48.40 8.66
C PRO A 43 -9.03 49.42 9.20
N ALA A 44 -7.75 49.05 9.17
CA ALA A 44 -6.64 49.79 9.79
C ALA A 44 -5.39 49.86 8.88
N GLY A 45 -5.59 50.10 7.59
CA GLY A 45 -4.52 50.28 6.60
C GLY A 45 -3.85 48.96 6.21
N SER A 46 -2.93 48.44 7.02
CA SER A 46 -2.20 47.19 6.72
C SER A 46 -2.89 45.91 7.22
N LEU A 47 -3.97 46.04 7.99
CA LEU A 47 -4.76 44.93 8.54
C LEU A 47 -6.21 45.35 8.77
N ILE A 48 -7.11 44.38 8.89
CA ILE A 48 -8.43 44.53 9.51
C ILE A 48 -8.43 43.79 10.85
N HIS A 49 -9.12 44.31 11.87
CA HIS A 49 -9.10 43.71 13.22
C HIS A 49 -10.44 43.73 13.92
N SER A 50 -10.66 42.83 14.87
CA SER A 50 -11.83 42.80 15.71
C SER A 50 -11.98 44.10 16.52
N SER A 51 -13.21 44.64 16.58
CA SER A 51 -13.53 45.93 17.21
C SER A 51 -13.32 45.90 18.74
N PRO A 52 -12.69 46.94 19.34
CA PRO A 52 -12.44 47.03 20.78
C PRO A 52 -13.69 47.45 21.57
N THR A 53 -14.77 46.69 21.41
CA THR A 53 -16.08 46.98 22.04
C THR A 53 -16.12 46.55 23.51
N HIS A 54 -16.91 47.26 24.31
CA HIS A 54 -17.22 46.90 25.71
C HIS A 54 -18.39 45.93 25.85
N GLU A 55 -19.14 45.67 24.77
CA GLU A 55 -20.24 44.69 24.75
C GLU A 55 -19.71 43.29 25.06
N LEU A 56 -20.36 42.51 25.92
CA LEU A 56 -19.87 41.22 26.46
C LEU A 56 -20.68 40.04 25.92
N GLY A 57 -20.08 38.84 25.90
CA GLY A 57 -20.78 37.61 25.48
C GLY A 57 -21.19 37.61 24.01
N ILE A 58 -20.38 38.19 23.14
CA ILE A 58 -20.64 38.30 21.69
C ILE A 58 -19.53 37.68 20.83
N ALA A 59 -19.92 37.18 19.66
CA ALA A 59 -19.01 36.91 18.55
C ALA A 59 -18.90 38.15 17.65
N LEU A 60 -17.66 38.46 17.23
CA LEU A 60 -17.34 39.54 16.29
C LEU A 60 -17.11 38.94 14.91
N GLU A 61 -18.00 39.21 13.96
CA GLU A 61 -18.04 38.55 12.66
C GLU A 61 -17.60 39.44 11.49
N LEU A 62 -16.71 38.91 10.65
CA LEU A 62 -16.39 39.44 9.32
C LEU A 62 -16.88 38.44 8.27
N LEU A 63 -17.74 38.90 7.36
CA LEU A 63 -18.34 38.10 6.30
C LEU A 63 -17.76 38.49 4.94
N LEU A 64 -17.42 37.50 4.11
CA LEU A 64 -16.93 37.66 2.74
C LEU A 64 -17.85 36.92 1.76
N TYR A 65 -18.44 37.64 0.82
CA TYR A 65 -19.40 37.11 -0.14
C TYR A 65 -18.75 36.82 -1.51
N VAL A 66 -18.80 35.56 -1.95
CA VAL A 66 -18.41 35.12 -3.30
C VAL A 66 -19.68 34.84 -4.14
N ARG A 67 -20.38 35.92 -4.52
CA ARG A 67 -21.74 35.85 -5.10
C ARG A 67 -21.82 35.15 -6.46
N GLU A 68 -20.79 35.27 -7.29
CA GLU A 68 -20.71 34.63 -8.61
C GLU A 68 -20.19 33.18 -8.56
N GLY A 69 -19.99 32.63 -7.36
CA GLY A 69 -19.40 31.30 -7.15
C GLY A 69 -17.95 31.21 -7.65
N PHE A 70 -17.56 30.01 -8.07
CA PHE A 70 -16.19 29.72 -8.51
C PHE A 70 -16.16 29.07 -9.89
N SER A 71 -15.21 29.50 -10.71
CA SER A 71 -15.01 29.00 -12.06
C SER A 71 -13.51 28.83 -12.32
N ASN A 72 -12.98 27.63 -12.04
CA ASN A 72 -11.64 27.25 -12.46
C ASN A 72 -11.61 27.12 -13.99
N PRO A 73 -10.90 27.99 -14.74
CA PRO A 73 -10.82 27.89 -16.20
C PRO A 73 -10.03 26.66 -16.66
N PHE A 74 -9.43 25.91 -15.72
CA PHE A 74 -8.57 24.76 -15.95
C PHE A 74 -9.08 23.45 -15.30
N LEU A 75 -10.32 23.40 -14.82
CA LEU A 75 -10.97 22.12 -14.53
C LEU A 75 -11.66 21.60 -15.82
N PRO A 76 -11.63 20.28 -16.12
CA PRO A 76 -12.28 19.77 -17.31
C PRO A 76 -13.80 19.86 -17.15
N LYS A 77 -14.50 20.33 -18.19
CA LYS A 77 -15.98 20.36 -18.17
C LYS A 77 -16.54 18.94 -18.01
N GLY A 78 -17.28 18.71 -16.94
CA GLY A 78 -17.86 17.40 -16.59
C GLY A 78 -17.04 16.58 -15.59
N THR A 79 -15.83 17.00 -15.25
CA THR A 79 -15.04 16.39 -14.17
C THR A 79 -15.44 17.02 -12.84
N LYS A 80 -15.71 16.21 -11.81
CA LYS A 80 -15.89 16.71 -10.44
C LYS A 80 -14.56 17.28 -9.95
N ALA A 81 -14.60 18.45 -9.33
CA ALA A 81 -13.45 18.95 -8.59
C ALA A 81 -13.11 17.99 -7.44
N SER A 82 -11.82 17.87 -7.13
CA SER A 82 -11.32 17.03 -6.05
C SER A 82 -10.36 17.86 -5.19
N ALA A 83 -9.96 17.35 -4.03
CA ALA A 83 -9.08 18.13 -3.14
C ALA A 83 -7.64 18.28 -3.67
N GLN A 84 -7.20 17.48 -4.66
CA GLN A 84 -5.93 17.62 -5.40
C GLN A 84 -6.06 18.51 -6.64
N ASN A 85 -7.27 18.69 -7.19
CA ASN A 85 -7.56 19.66 -8.25
C ASN A 85 -8.85 20.44 -7.92
N PRO A 86 -8.79 21.34 -6.93
CA PRO A 86 -9.97 22.04 -6.43
C PRO A 86 -10.46 23.13 -7.41
N THR A 87 -11.69 23.59 -7.20
CA THR A 87 -12.27 24.69 -7.98
C THR A 87 -11.61 26.02 -7.63
N ALA A 88 -11.34 26.26 -6.35
CA ALA A 88 -10.67 27.46 -5.89
C ALA A 88 -9.86 27.20 -4.61
N HIS A 89 -9.13 28.21 -4.16
CA HIS A 89 -8.53 28.27 -2.84
C HIS A 89 -8.89 29.60 -2.17
N ILE A 90 -9.09 29.56 -0.86
CA ILE A 90 -9.07 30.75 0.00
C ILE A 90 -7.87 30.63 0.95
N THR A 91 -7.03 31.65 0.95
CA THR A 91 -5.84 31.79 1.80
C THR A 91 -5.96 33.09 2.58
N PHE A 92 -5.69 33.07 3.88
CA PHE A 92 -5.65 34.29 4.68
C PHE A 92 -4.48 34.27 5.68
N GLU A 93 -3.92 35.45 5.91
CA GLU A 93 -2.86 35.68 6.87
C GLU A 93 -3.42 36.43 8.08
N PHE A 94 -3.21 35.90 9.29
CA PHE A 94 -3.80 36.42 10.51
C PHE A 94 -2.88 36.23 11.72
N GLU A 95 -3.20 36.93 12.80
CA GLU A 95 -2.67 36.75 14.15
C GLU A 95 -3.83 36.85 15.15
N ILE A 96 -3.64 36.28 16.34
CA ILE A 96 -4.57 36.44 17.45
C ILE A 96 -3.77 36.73 18.71
N SER A 97 -4.13 37.79 19.42
CA SER A 97 -3.59 38.13 20.74
C SER A 97 -4.70 37.94 21.77
N CYS A 98 -4.52 36.99 22.68
CA CYS A 98 -5.48 36.65 23.73
C CYS A 98 -4.81 36.66 25.11
N ALA A 99 -5.59 36.97 26.15
CA ALA A 99 -5.13 36.85 27.54
C ALA A 99 -5.09 35.39 28.04
N ASP A 100 -5.95 34.51 27.54
CA ASP A 100 -5.92 33.07 27.83
C ASP A 100 -6.30 32.20 26.62
N SER A 101 -6.32 30.88 26.79
CA SER A 101 -6.57 29.91 25.72
C SER A 101 -8.05 29.69 25.37
N SER A 102 -9.00 30.38 26.02
CA SER A 102 -10.44 30.26 25.74
C SER A 102 -10.95 31.21 24.65
N CYS A 103 -10.12 32.17 24.27
CA CYS A 103 -10.25 33.01 23.08
C CYS A 103 -10.11 32.17 21.80
N VAL A 104 -10.93 32.42 20.78
CA VAL A 104 -10.93 31.62 19.53
C VAL A 104 -11.38 32.42 18.31
N LEU A 105 -10.75 32.14 17.17
CA LEU A 105 -11.22 32.55 15.85
C LEU A 105 -11.73 31.33 15.08
N TYR A 106 -13.00 31.33 14.69
CA TYR A 106 -13.57 30.35 13.77
C TYR A 106 -13.54 30.85 12.33
N PHE A 107 -13.25 29.94 11.41
CA PHE A 107 -13.38 30.12 9.97
C PHE A 107 -14.42 29.15 9.42
N ILE A 108 -15.47 29.68 8.81
CA ILE A 108 -16.72 28.98 8.49
C ILE A 108 -17.09 29.23 7.01
N GLU A 109 -17.61 28.19 6.35
CA GLU A 109 -18.23 28.23 5.01
C GLU A 109 -19.76 28.12 5.13
N ASP A 110 -20.46 28.97 4.39
CA ASP A 110 -21.91 28.93 4.18
C ASP A 110 -22.16 28.90 2.67
N SER A 111 -22.67 27.77 2.16
CA SER A 111 -22.89 27.57 0.73
C SER A 111 -24.38 27.41 0.44
N SER A 112 -24.88 28.01 -0.64
CA SER A 112 -26.31 27.93 -1.00
C SER A 112 -26.81 26.52 -1.34
N SER A 113 -25.89 25.55 -1.42
CA SER A 113 -26.15 24.12 -1.60
C SER A 113 -26.34 23.33 -0.29
N GLN A 114 -26.10 23.95 0.86
CA GLN A 114 -26.21 23.35 2.19
C GLN A 114 -27.18 24.18 3.05
N SER A 115 -27.93 23.52 3.93
CA SER A 115 -28.93 24.14 4.81
C SER A 115 -28.33 24.82 6.05
N TYR A 116 -27.01 24.71 6.25
CA TYR A 116 -26.33 25.05 7.50
C TYR A 116 -24.86 25.48 7.28
N TYR A 117 -24.28 26.12 8.30
CA TYR A 117 -22.89 26.55 8.35
C TYR A 117 -21.91 25.38 8.54
N LYS A 118 -20.89 25.29 7.69
CA LYS A 118 -19.79 24.31 7.80
C LYS A 118 -18.57 24.96 8.43
N LEU A 119 -18.19 24.50 9.63
CA LEU A 119 -16.91 24.88 10.25
C LEU A 119 -15.74 24.31 9.41
N ILE A 120 -14.77 25.16 9.06
CA ILE A 120 -13.56 24.75 8.33
C ILE A 120 -12.35 24.64 9.26
N ALA A 121 -12.19 25.59 10.18
CA ALA A 121 -11.09 25.62 11.14
C ALA A 121 -11.42 26.47 12.38
N ASP A 122 -10.85 26.08 13.51
CA ASP A 122 -10.79 26.87 14.74
C ASP A 122 -9.32 27.18 15.12
N PHE A 123 -9.10 28.37 15.67
CA PHE A 123 -7.78 28.81 16.11
C PHE A 123 -7.87 29.33 17.55
N ASN A 124 -7.48 28.48 18.51
CA ASN A 124 -7.61 28.76 19.93
C ASN A 124 -6.39 29.49 20.51
N GLY A 125 -6.64 30.40 21.44
CA GLY A 125 -5.63 31.20 22.15
C GLY A 125 -4.79 32.10 21.25
N THR A 126 -3.68 32.59 21.80
CA THR A 126 -2.73 33.43 21.08
C THR A 126 -2.07 32.68 19.94
N GLN A 127 -2.22 33.20 18.72
CA GLN A 127 -1.62 32.67 17.49
C GLN A 127 -0.64 33.70 16.94
N SER A 128 0.62 33.30 16.74
CA SER A 128 1.59 34.10 16.00
C SER A 128 1.14 34.31 14.56
N ARG A 129 1.60 35.40 13.94
CA ARG A 129 1.28 35.75 12.55
C ARG A 129 1.58 34.59 11.61
N ARG A 130 0.55 34.05 10.96
CA ARG A 130 0.61 32.85 10.14
C ARG A 130 -0.43 32.85 9.01
N SER A 131 -0.24 31.98 8.02
CA SER A 131 -1.14 31.85 6.87
C SER A 131 -1.86 30.51 6.89
N TYR A 132 -3.19 30.53 6.70
CA TYR A 132 -4.01 29.33 6.53
C TYR A 132 -4.56 29.27 5.09
N THR A 133 -4.77 28.07 4.54
CA THR A 133 -5.31 27.87 3.19
C THR A 133 -6.32 26.73 3.15
N HIS A 134 -7.51 26.99 2.61
CA HIS A 134 -8.56 25.99 2.36
C HIS A 134 -8.75 25.74 0.86
N ALA A 135 -9.05 24.50 0.50
CA ALA A 135 -9.32 24.07 -0.88
C ALA A 135 -10.84 23.96 -1.11
N ILE A 136 -11.35 24.77 -2.04
CA ILE A 136 -12.79 24.92 -2.31
C ILE A 136 -13.16 23.99 -3.46
N ILE A 137 -13.99 22.99 -3.18
CA ILE A 137 -14.41 21.98 -4.15
C ILE A 137 -15.66 22.45 -4.91
N SER A 138 -16.62 23.08 -4.22
CA SER A 138 -17.86 23.57 -4.84
C SER A 138 -17.60 24.69 -5.86
N SER A 139 -18.42 24.75 -6.91
CA SER A 139 -18.48 25.88 -7.84
C SER A 139 -19.59 26.88 -7.50
N GLN A 140 -20.42 26.58 -6.50
CA GLN A 140 -21.57 27.39 -6.12
C GLN A 140 -21.16 28.71 -5.43
N PRO A 141 -22.07 29.70 -5.34
CA PRO A 141 -21.90 30.86 -4.48
C PRO A 141 -21.68 30.46 -3.01
N THR A 142 -20.63 31.02 -2.40
CA THR A 142 -20.26 30.77 -1.00
C THR A 142 -20.07 32.08 -0.26
N LYS A 143 -20.49 32.11 1.01
CA LYS A 143 -20.19 33.13 2.00
C LYS A 143 -19.18 32.54 2.99
N PHE A 144 -18.06 33.20 3.20
CA PHE A 144 -17.12 32.86 4.26
C PHE A 144 -17.33 33.76 5.48
N LEU A 145 -17.19 33.19 6.67
CA LEU A 145 -17.38 33.88 7.94
C LEU A 145 -16.13 33.67 8.82
N PHE A 146 -15.58 34.77 9.31
CA PHE A 146 -14.55 34.82 10.35
C PHE A 146 -15.22 35.31 11.64
N ALA A 147 -15.44 34.42 12.60
CA ALA A 147 -16.11 34.75 13.86
C ALA A 147 -15.09 34.70 15.01
N PHE A 148 -14.83 35.84 15.63
CA PHE A 148 -13.89 35.95 16.75
C PHE A 148 -14.63 36.05 18.09
N MET A 149 -14.25 35.22 19.04
CA MET A 149 -14.70 35.25 20.43
C MET A 149 -13.52 35.48 21.36
N ARG A 150 -13.66 36.42 22.29
CA ARG A 150 -12.62 36.78 23.26
C ARG A 150 -12.58 35.78 24.41
N SER A 151 -11.47 35.75 25.16
CA SER A 151 -11.31 34.94 26.36
C SER A 151 -12.49 35.13 27.31
N ARG A 152 -13.08 34.01 27.75
CA ARG A 152 -14.18 33.93 28.73
C ARG A 152 -15.49 34.60 28.27
N SER A 153 -15.70 34.79 26.97
CA SER A 153 -16.95 35.30 26.39
C SER A 153 -18.18 34.46 26.77
N SER A 154 -18.04 33.13 26.83
CA SER A 154 -19.10 32.20 27.25
C SER A 154 -19.60 32.41 28.69
N SER A 155 -18.81 33.05 29.55
CA SER A 155 -19.20 33.46 30.91
C SER A 155 -19.45 34.96 31.05
N GLN A 156 -19.57 35.70 29.93
CA GLN A 156 -19.65 37.16 29.86
C GLN A 156 -18.49 37.87 30.59
N GLY A 157 -17.33 37.20 30.68
CA GLY A 157 -16.11 37.67 31.33
C GLY A 157 -15.07 38.20 30.34
N ASP A 158 -15.51 38.69 29.19
CA ASP A 158 -14.68 39.00 28.03
C ASP A 158 -13.47 39.87 28.38
N VAL A 159 -12.30 39.48 27.87
CA VAL A 159 -11.12 40.32 27.94
C VAL A 159 -11.08 41.27 26.74
N ILE A 160 -11.42 42.54 26.97
CA ILE A 160 -11.54 43.57 25.91
C ILE A 160 -10.21 43.83 25.16
N THR A 161 -9.06 43.50 25.76
CA THR A 161 -7.75 43.60 25.09
C THR A 161 -7.50 42.49 24.07
N ASP A 162 -8.31 41.43 24.06
CA ASP A 162 -8.17 40.34 23.11
C ASP A 162 -8.55 40.79 21.70
N ARG A 163 -7.76 40.39 20.72
CA ARG A 163 -7.86 40.89 19.36
C ARG A 163 -7.41 39.86 18.33
N ALA A 164 -8.25 39.63 17.34
CA ALA A 164 -7.84 39.02 16.07
C ALA A 164 -7.51 40.12 15.06
N SER A 165 -6.43 39.94 14.30
CA SER A 165 -6.06 40.80 13.17
C SER A 165 -5.84 39.94 11.93
N ILE A 166 -6.42 40.33 10.79
CA ILE A 166 -6.23 39.70 9.48
C ILE A 166 -5.46 40.68 8.59
N TYR A 167 -4.30 40.25 8.10
CA TYR A 167 -3.40 41.03 7.25
C TYR A 167 -3.77 40.92 5.79
N SER A 168 -4.11 39.72 5.32
CA SER A 168 -4.51 39.51 3.93
C SER A 168 -5.54 38.40 3.77
N ILE A 169 -6.36 38.51 2.73
CA ILE A 169 -7.27 37.45 2.25
C ILE A 169 -7.16 37.36 0.73
N ASN A 170 -6.86 36.18 0.21
CA ASN A 170 -6.74 35.86 -1.20
C ASN A 170 -7.72 34.74 -1.56
N VAL A 171 -8.55 34.93 -2.59
CA VAL A 171 -9.50 33.95 -3.11
C VAL A 171 -9.27 33.79 -4.60
N THR A 172 -8.96 32.58 -5.05
CA THR A 172 -8.67 32.29 -6.47
C THR A 172 -9.94 31.87 -7.23
N ASN A 173 -9.88 31.94 -8.57
CA ASN A 173 -10.89 31.39 -9.48
C ASN A 173 -12.34 31.82 -9.19
N VAL A 174 -12.55 33.07 -8.78
CA VAL A 174 -13.90 33.64 -8.57
C VAL A 174 -14.66 33.67 -9.90
N GLY A 175 -15.97 33.47 -9.87
CA GLY A 175 -16.85 33.48 -11.05
C GLY A 175 -16.67 34.72 -11.93
N GLN A 176 -16.93 34.57 -13.23
CA GLN A 176 -16.70 35.64 -14.21
C GLN A 176 -17.44 36.93 -13.82
N ARG A 177 -16.68 38.04 -13.71
CA ARG A 177 -17.14 39.38 -13.27
C ARG A 177 -17.38 39.54 -11.76
N GLY A 178 -17.23 38.51 -10.94
CA GLY A 178 -17.45 38.59 -9.49
C GLY A 178 -16.31 39.22 -8.70
N GLY A 179 -15.10 39.28 -9.26
CA GLY A 179 -13.89 39.80 -8.61
C GLY A 179 -12.96 40.56 -9.54
N GLY A 180 -11.81 40.99 -9.02
CA GLY A 180 -10.78 41.66 -9.79
C GLY A 180 -9.97 40.66 -10.63
N ALA A 181 -9.40 41.12 -11.74
CA ALA A 181 -8.41 40.34 -12.47
C ALA A 181 -7.07 40.40 -11.72
N SER A 182 -6.84 39.46 -10.79
CA SER A 182 -5.65 39.45 -9.92
C SER A 182 -4.37 39.05 -10.66
N ALA A 183 -4.50 38.28 -11.75
CA ALA A 183 -3.41 37.92 -12.63
C ALA A 183 -3.88 37.80 -14.08
N CYS A 184 -2.94 37.88 -15.03
CA CYS A 184 -3.16 37.51 -16.42
C CYS A 184 -2.45 36.17 -16.68
N LEU A 185 -3.23 35.12 -16.97
CA LEU A 185 -2.69 33.80 -17.27
C LEU A 185 -2.34 33.72 -18.76
N PRO A 186 -1.15 33.21 -19.15
CA PRO A 186 -0.84 32.98 -20.55
C PRO A 186 -1.82 31.98 -21.16
N CYS A 187 -2.07 32.11 -22.46
CA CYS A 187 -2.94 31.22 -23.22
C CYS A 187 -2.51 31.15 -24.69
N PRO A 188 -2.84 30.05 -25.39
CA PRO A 188 -2.84 30.01 -26.83
C PRO A 188 -4.06 30.73 -27.42
N THR A 189 -3.86 31.30 -28.60
CA THR A 189 -4.90 31.93 -29.42
C THR A 189 -5.55 30.89 -30.32
N SER A 190 -6.85 30.67 -30.17
CA SER A 190 -7.67 29.82 -31.05
C SER A 190 -8.82 30.65 -31.63
N ASN A 191 -8.98 30.65 -32.95
CA ASN A 191 -9.98 31.47 -33.67
C ASN A 191 -9.96 32.97 -33.26
N GLY A 192 -8.77 33.54 -33.08
CA GLY A 192 -8.60 34.94 -32.66
C GLY A 192 -9.01 35.23 -31.20
N LYS A 193 -9.27 34.20 -30.38
CA LYS A 193 -9.57 34.34 -28.96
C LYS A 193 -8.60 33.52 -28.12
N CYS A 194 -8.18 34.11 -27.01
CA CYS A 194 -7.44 33.44 -25.97
C CYS A 194 -8.30 32.34 -25.31
N VAL A 195 -7.81 31.11 -25.26
CA VAL A 195 -8.52 29.96 -24.66
C VAL A 195 -7.65 29.24 -23.63
N ALA A 196 -8.23 28.86 -22.49
CA ALA A 196 -7.54 28.07 -21.48
C ALA A 196 -7.16 26.68 -22.04
N CYS A 197 -5.98 26.17 -21.68
CA CYS A 197 -5.58 24.84 -22.10
C CYS A 197 -6.43 23.74 -21.43
N PRO A 198 -6.79 22.67 -22.17
CA PRO A 198 -7.38 21.49 -21.58
C PRO A 198 -6.48 20.91 -20.47
N PRO A 199 -7.04 20.27 -19.43
CA PRO A 199 -6.24 19.81 -18.31
C PRO A 199 -5.26 18.70 -18.70
N GLY A 200 -4.16 18.59 -17.96
CA GLY A 200 -3.01 17.76 -18.35
C GLY A 200 -2.26 18.25 -19.58
N ARG A 201 -2.51 19.49 -20.04
CA ARG A 201 -1.79 20.13 -21.13
C ARG A 201 -1.14 21.45 -20.70
N TYR A 202 0.12 21.61 -21.07
CA TYR A 202 0.89 22.84 -20.91
C TYR A 202 0.82 23.68 -22.20
N ILE A 203 1.16 24.96 -22.09
CA ILE A 203 1.22 25.91 -23.21
C ILE A 203 2.60 25.77 -23.86
N SER A 204 2.67 25.49 -25.16
CA SER A 204 3.93 25.45 -25.92
C SER A 204 4.74 26.74 -25.70
N GLU A 205 6.08 26.65 -25.70
CA GLU A 205 6.97 27.83 -25.60
C GLU A 205 6.71 28.87 -26.70
N SER A 206 6.18 28.41 -27.85
CA SER A 206 5.72 29.28 -28.94
C SER A 206 4.50 30.14 -28.60
N GLY A 207 3.80 29.86 -27.49
CA GLY A 207 2.57 30.50 -27.06
C GLY A 207 1.33 30.21 -27.91
N ARG A 208 1.40 29.30 -28.89
CA ARG A 208 0.33 29.11 -29.91
C ARG A 208 -0.56 27.90 -29.71
N GLU A 209 -0.14 26.90 -28.96
CA GLU A 209 -0.84 25.60 -28.84
C GLU A 209 -0.72 24.98 -27.45
N CYS A 210 -1.67 24.12 -27.09
CA CYS A 210 -1.62 23.29 -25.88
C CYS A 210 -1.04 21.91 -26.19
N ARG A 211 0.10 21.57 -25.57
CA ARG A 211 0.73 20.25 -25.68
C ARG A 211 0.41 19.41 -24.45
N LYS A 212 0.12 18.12 -24.64
CA LYS A 212 -0.08 17.17 -23.54
C LYS A 212 1.24 17.02 -22.77
N CYS A 213 1.17 16.90 -21.45
CA CYS A 213 2.33 16.49 -20.66
C CYS A 213 2.86 15.11 -21.15
N PRO A 214 4.18 14.86 -21.07
CA PRO A 214 4.76 13.55 -21.32
C PRO A 214 4.12 12.45 -20.47
N ARG A 215 4.25 11.18 -20.91
CA ARG A 215 3.82 10.04 -20.09
C ARG A 215 4.52 10.03 -18.74
N SER A 216 3.84 9.51 -17.72
CA SER A 216 4.32 9.46 -16.34
C SER A 216 4.65 10.84 -15.76
N THR A 217 4.02 11.91 -16.27
CA THR A 217 4.10 13.27 -15.73
C THR A 217 2.72 13.91 -15.65
N MET A 218 2.50 14.75 -14.64
CA MET A 218 1.27 15.54 -14.46
C MET A 218 1.56 17.04 -14.52
N LEU A 219 0.58 17.85 -14.92
CA LEU A 219 0.74 19.30 -15.01
C LEU A 219 0.79 19.92 -13.60
N ASN A 220 1.87 20.63 -13.28
CA ASN A 220 1.99 21.43 -12.07
C ASN A 220 1.09 22.67 -12.16
N THR A 221 -0.07 22.59 -11.52
CA THR A 221 -1.09 23.65 -11.48
C THR A 221 -0.60 24.95 -10.86
N SER A 222 0.42 24.92 -9.99
CA SER A 222 1.01 26.10 -9.34
C SER A 222 2.09 26.80 -10.19
N SER A 223 2.42 26.29 -11.37
CA SER A 223 3.43 26.88 -12.28
C SER A 223 2.82 27.92 -13.24
N ASP A 224 3.68 28.55 -14.04
CA ASP A 224 3.29 29.40 -15.19
C ASP A 224 2.62 28.61 -16.34
N ARG A 225 2.74 27.27 -16.33
CA ARG A 225 2.18 26.32 -17.30
C ARG A 225 2.71 26.51 -18.73
N VAL A 226 3.89 27.12 -18.87
CA VAL A 226 4.56 27.35 -20.16
C VAL A 226 5.76 26.41 -20.32
N GLY A 227 5.79 25.65 -21.41
CA GLY A 227 6.84 24.68 -21.71
C GLY A 227 6.73 23.38 -20.90
N GLU A 228 7.55 22.40 -21.27
CA GLU A 228 7.54 21.06 -20.67
C GLU A 228 7.99 21.06 -19.20
N LYS A 229 8.74 22.08 -18.79
CA LYS A 229 9.12 22.37 -17.39
C LYS A 229 7.94 22.44 -16.41
N SER A 230 6.72 22.66 -16.91
CA SER A 230 5.50 22.71 -16.11
C SER A 230 4.92 21.33 -15.81
N CYS A 231 5.42 20.26 -16.44
CA CYS A 231 5.03 18.89 -16.14
C CYS A 231 6.00 18.30 -15.09
N ILE A 232 5.46 17.78 -14.00
CA ILE A 232 6.22 17.15 -12.92
C ILE A 232 6.08 15.62 -13.01
N PRO A 233 7.17 14.85 -12.79
CA PRO A 233 7.10 13.39 -12.86
C PRO A 233 6.21 12.82 -11.77
N CYS A 234 5.50 11.73 -12.10
CA CYS A 234 4.84 10.89 -11.13
C CYS A 234 5.88 10.17 -10.25
N GLY A 235 5.49 9.85 -9.02
CA GLY A 235 6.37 9.10 -8.11
C GLY A 235 6.58 7.64 -8.52
N PRO A 236 7.47 6.91 -7.84
CA PRO A 236 7.78 5.52 -8.13
C PRO A 236 6.54 4.63 -8.29
N ASN A 237 6.52 3.87 -9.39
CA ASN A 237 5.45 2.93 -9.78
C ASN A 237 4.05 3.55 -9.94
N LEU A 238 3.98 4.86 -10.20
CA LEU A 238 2.78 5.57 -10.63
C LEU A 238 2.94 6.05 -12.08
N ASP A 239 1.84 6.10 -12.82
CA ASP A 239 1.79 6.62 -14.19
C ASP A 239 0.66 7.65 -14.34
N SER A 240 0.77 8.50 -15.36
CA SER A 240 -0.28 9.43 -15.77
C SER A 240 -0.39 9.41 -17.29
N ASP A 241 -1.51 8.88 -17.76
CA ASP A 241 -1.87 8.87 -19.19
C ASP A 241 -2.75 10.07 -19.56
N ASP A 242 -3.29 10.85 -18.61
CA ASP A 242 -4.07 12.07 -18.87
C ASP A 242 -3.28 13.37 -18.63
N GLY A 243 -2.24 13.32 -17.79
CA GLY A 243 -1.47 14.47 -17.33
C GLY A 243 -2.11 15.23 -16.17
N VAL A 244 -3.20 14.72 -15.59
CA VAL A 244 -3.97 15.39 -14.52
C VAL A 244 -3.67 14.76 -13.16
N SER A 245 -3.69 13.43 -13.05
CA SER A 245 -3.36 12.72 -11.82
C SER A 245 -2.42 11.54 -12.07
N CYS A 246 -1.62 11.21 -11.06
CA CYS A 246 -0.77 10.02 -11.04
C CYS A 246 -1.53 8.90 -10.34
N SER A 247 -1.66 7.75 -11.01
CA SER A 247 -2.40 6.58 -10.52
C SER A 247 -1.63 5.30 -10.79
N SER A 248 -2.15 4.15 -10.36
CA SER A 248 -1.58 2.85 -10.69
C SER A 248 -2.69 1.86 -11.05
N ASN A 249 -2.42 1.04 -12.06
CA ASN A 249 -3.31 -0.05 -12.49
C ASN A 249 -3.25 -1.27 -11.55
N GLY A 250 -2.42 -1.24 -10.51
CA GLY A 250 -2.24 -2.31 -9.54
C GLY A 250 -1.27 -3.42 -9.94
N ILE A 251 -0.72 -3.42 -11.16
CA ILE A 251 0.34 -4.34 -11.57
C ILE A 251 1.67 -3.61 -11.44
N LEU A 252 2.49 -4.01 -10.46
CA LEU A 252 3.73 -3.30 -10.11
C LEU A 252 4.94 -4.19 -10.39
N SER A 253 5.96 -3.69 -11.08
CA SER A 253 7.24 -4.37 -11.26
C SER A 253 8.35 -3.58 -10.59
N ILE A 254 8.59 -3.85 -9.31
CA ILE A 254 9.52 -3.10 -8.46
C ILE A 254 10.89 -3.78 -8.51
N ARG A 255 11.94 -3.01 -8.81
CA ARG A 255 13.33 -3.45 -8.74
C ARG A 255 13.88 -3.15 -7.34
N SER A 256 14.23 -4.19 -6.60
CA SER A 256 14.89 -4.08 -5.30
C SER A 256 16.32 -3.53 -5.45
N SER A 257 16.88 -3.02 -4.35
CA SER A 257 18.29 -2.63 -4.22
C SER A 257 19.27 -3.75 -4.63
N ASP A 258 18.91 -5.02 -4.38
CA ASP A 258 19.64 -6.22 -4.84
C ASP A 258 19.52 -6.51 -6.36
N ASN A 259 19.01 -5.57 -7.16
CA ASN A 259 18.69 -5.72 -8.59
C ASN A 259 17.64 -6.80 -8.95
N LYS A 260 17.10 -7.56 -7.99
CA LYS A 260 15.98 -8.49 -8.24
C LYS A 260 14.72 -7.68 -8.58
N THR A 261 14.08 -8.01 -9.70
CA THR A 261 12.79 -7.42 -10.09
C THR A 261 11.66 -8.32 -9.60
N SER A 262 10.80 -7.77 -8.74
CA SER A 262 9.64 -8.43 -8.15
C SER A 262 8.37 -7.87 -8.76
N THR A 263 7.49 -8.73 -9.28
CA THR A 263 6.19 -8.31 -9.81
C THR A 263 5.08 -8.61 -8.82
N PHE A 264 4.23 -7.64 -8.53
CA PHE A 264 3.10 -7.75 -7.60
C PHE A 264 1.79 -7.47 -8.33
N ASN A 265 0.70 -8.08 -7.85
CA ASN A 265 -0.61 -7.89 -8.45
C ASN A 265 -1.67 -7.50 -7.39
N PHE A 266 -1.92 -6.19 -7.33
CA PHE A 266 -2.90 -5.54 -6.48
C PHE A 266 -4.21 -5.19 -7.23
N THR A 267 -4.44 -5.67 -8.46
CA THR A 267 -5.67 -5.35 -9.22
C THR A 267 -6.95 -5.67 -8.44
N ASN A 268 -6.93 -6.72 -7.60
CA ASN A 268 -8.04 -7.12 -6.73
C ASN A 268 -8.39 -6.11 -5.63
N PHE A 269 -7.58 -5.05 -5.46
CA PHE A 269 -7.80 -3.97 -4.49
C PHE A 269 -8.35 -2.69 -5.12
N LEU A 270 -8.46 -2.64 -6.45
CA LEU A 270 -9.23 -1.58 -7.12
C LEU A 270 -10.68 -1.64 -6.65
N ASN A 271 -11.20 -0.49 -6.22
CA ASN A 271 -12.54 -0.29 -5.67
C ASN A 271 -12.84 -1.13 -4.41
N ARG A 272 -11.79 -1.61 -3.72
CA ARG A 272 -11.90 -2.30 -2.43
C ARG A 272 -11.45 -1.39 -1.30
N THR A 273 -12.13 -1.51 -0.17
CA THR A 273 -11.77 -0.85 1.09
C THR A 273 -11.35 -1.86 2.15
N PHE A 274 -10.59 -1.37 3.12
CA PHE A 274 -10.12 -2.09 4.30
C PHE A 274 -10.34 -1.20 5.52
N VAL A 275 -10.65 -1.82 6.66
CA VAL A 275 -10.84 -1.11 7.93
C VAL A 275 -9.78 -1.58 8.91
N ALA A 276 -9.12 -0.63 9.57
CA ALA A 276 -8.26 -0.88 10.72
C ALA A 276 -8.80 -0.12 11.94
N SER A 277 -8.66 -0.70 13.13
CA SER A 277 -9.09 -0.08 14.39
C SER A 277 -7.90 0.09 15.33
N GLY A 278 -7.82 1.25 15.97
CA GLY A 278 -6.88 1.52 17.06
C GLY A 278 -7.29 0.89 18.37
N VAL A 279 -6.42 1.04 19.37
CA VAL A 279 -6.69 0.56 20.74
C VAL A 279 -7.85 1.33 21.37
N LYS A 280 -8.66 0.63 22.17
CA LYS A 280 -9.76 1.24 22.94
C LYS A 280 -9.17 2.05 24.10
N VAL A 281 -9.31 3.36 24.04
CA VAL A 281 -8.89 4.34 25.04
C VAL A 281 -10.11 4.87 25.81
N PHE A 282 -9.86 5.49 26.96
CA PHE A 282 -10.91 6.08 27.81
C PHE A 282 -10.63 7.57 27.98
N ALA A 283 -11.66 8.39 27.74
CA ALA A 283 -11.65 9.81 28.06
C ALA A 283 -11.68 10.02 29.58
N ARG A 284 -11.43 11.25 30.03
CA ARG A 284 -11.39 11.61 31.46
C ARG A 284 -12.71 11.34 32.16
N GLU A 285 -13.80 11.39 31.41
CA GLU A 285 -15.20 11.18 31.80
C GLU A 285 -15.54 9.68 31.94
N GLY A 286 -14.60 8.78 31.60
CA GLY A 286 -14.79 7.33 31.65
C GLY A 286 -15.49 6.74 30.41
N THR A 287 -15.89 7.56 29.44
CA THR A 287 -16.38 7.09 28.13
C THR A 287 -15.22 6.52 27.31
N SER A 288 -15.43 5.37 26.69
CA SER A 288 -14.42 4.76 25.83
C SER A 288 -14.57 5.18 24.37
N TYR A 289 -13.47 5.32 23.66
CA TYR A 289 -13.43 5.55 22.21
C TYR A 289 -12.25 4.81 21.56
N PHE A 290 -12.23 4.74 20.23
CA PHE A 290 -11.07 4.32 19.45
C PHE A 290 -11.08 5.00 18.08
N HIS A 291 -9.93 5.12 17.43
CA HIS A 291 -9.86 5.58 16.05
C HIS A 291 -10.08 4.44 15.06
N ALA A 292 -10.97 4.64 14.10
CA ALA A 292 -11.25 3.71 13.00
C ALA A 292 -10.77 4.33 11.70
N PHE A 293 -10.02 3.55 10.91
CA PHE A 293 -9.40 3.98 9.66
C PHE A 293 -10.09 3.27 8.50
N ASN A 294 -10.52 4.01 7.49
CA ASN A 294 -10.99 3.45 6.21
C ASN A 294 -9.92 3.71 5.14
N ILE A 295 -9.60 2.68 4.38
CA ILE A 295 -8.41 2.61 3.53
C ILE A 295 -8.78 2.00 2.16
N SER A 296 -8.44 2.68 1.07
CA SER A 296 -8.41 2.12 -0.28
C SER A 296 -7.03 2.36 -0.87
N LEU A 297 -6.37 1.32 -1.42
CA LEU A 297 -4.95 1.42 -1.79
C LEU A 297 -4.72 2.06 -3.16
N LEU A 298 -5.67 1.92 -4.08
CA LEU A 298 -5.50 2.27 -5.50
C LEU A 298 -6.64 3.12 -6.06
N THR A 299 -7.76 3.24 -5.35
CA THR A 299 -8.92 4.01 -5.81
C THR A 299 -9.02 5.33 -5.06
N GLU A 300 -8.82 6.43 -5.79
CA GLU A 300 -9.07 7.79 -5.31
C GLU A 300 -10.55 7.94 -4.92
N GLY A 301 -10.82 8.50 -3.74
CA GLY A 301 -12.17 8.60 -3.17
C GLY A 301 -12.77 7.25 -2.75
N GLY A 302 -12.01 6.15 -2.83
CA GLY A 302 -12.51 4.81 -2.49
C GLY A 302 -12.77 4.61 -1.00
N ALA A 303 -12.00 5.27 -0.12
CA ALA A 303 -12.24 5.28 1.32
C ALA A 303 -13.13 6.48 1.69
N ILE A 304 -14.26 6.18 2.33
CA ILE A 304 -15.23 7.16 2.80
C ILE A 304 -15.33 7.09 4.32
N CYS A 305 -15.11 8.21 5.00
CA CYS A 305 -15.34 8.38 6.43
C CYS A 305 -16.52 9.32 6.60
N THR A 306 -17.57 8.88 7.28
CA THR A 306 -18.82 9.64 7.42
C THR A 306 -19.32 9.56 8.84
N GLU A 307 -19.83 10.67 9.35
CA GLU A 307 -20.47 10.70 10.65
C GLU A 307 -21.76 9.89 10.66
N THR A 308 -21.90 9.03 11.66
CA THR A 308 -23.05 8.15 11.83
C THR A 308 -23.48 8.16 13.29
N TYR A 309 -24.26 9.18 13.63
CA TYR A 309 -25.02 9.29 14.87
C TYR A 309 -26.51 9.47 14.55
N ASP A 310 -27.37 9.07 15.48
CA ASP A 310 -28.79 9.45 15.46
C ASP A 310 -29.01 10.57 16.49
N VAL A 311 -29.87 11.53 16.15
CA VAL A 311 -30.14 12.71 16.99
C VAL A 311 -30.71 12.32 18.37
N SER A 312 -31.36 11.16 18.45
CA SER A 312 -31.84 10.55 19.70
C SER A 312 -30.73 10.13 20.66
N ASP A 313 -29.51 9.88 20.18
CA ASP A 313 -28.42 9.33 21.00
C ASP A 313 -27.77 10.40 21.89
N PHE A 314 -27.98 11.70 21.59
CA PHE A 314 -27.34 12.85 22.25
C PHE A 314 -28.33 13.85 22.89
N GLY A 315 -29.64 13.57 22.83
CA GLY A 315 -30.68 14.41 23.44
C GLY A 315 -30.97 15.71 22.68
N GLN A 316 -31.80 16.58 23.27
CA GLN A 316 -32.33 17.78 22.60
C GLN A 316 -31.26 18.77 22.11
N ALA A 317 -30.09 18.81 22.75
CA ALA A 317 -28.96 19.65 22.32
C ALA A 317 -28.41 19.27 20.93
N ALA A 318 -28.59 18.02 20.48
CA ALA A 318 -28.14 17.60 19.15
C ALA A 318 -29.05 18.08 18.01
N MET A 319 -30.28 18.52 18.29
CA MET A 319 -31.18 19.04 17.25
C MET A 319 -30.71 20.37 16.62
N LEU A 320 -29.77 21.07 17.25
CA LEU A 320 -29.16 22.30 16.73
C LEU A 320 -27.89 22.04 15.89
N VAL A 321 -27.33 20.83 15.97
CA VAL A 321 -26.05 20.45 15.33
C VAL A 321 -26.24 19.38 14.24
N ALA A 322 -27.35 18.64 14.27
CA ALA A 322 -27.59 17.50 13.39
C ALA A 322 -28.40 17.83 12.12
N GLU A 323 -27.78 17.71 10.95
CA GLU A 323 -28.44 17.34 9.68
C GLU A 323 -27.43 16.80 8.64
N ALA A 324 -26.43 17.56 8.18
CA ALA A 324 -25.17 17.80 8.87
C ALA A 324 -24.50 16.53 9.44
N ARG A 325 -24.26 15.57 8.55
CA ARG A 325 -23.25 14.51 8.73
C ARG A 325 -22.03 14.86 7.88
N GLU A 326 -20.88 15.11 8.51
CA GLU A 326 -19.67 15.35 7.74
C GLU A 326 -19.20 14.06 7.04
N SER A 327 -18.67 14.19 5.81
CA SER A 327 -18.14 13.08 5.04
C SER A 327 -16.85 13.45 4.30
N VAL A 328 -15.85 12.59 4.41
CA VAL A 328 -14.52 12.74 3.77
C VAL A 328 -14.27 11.56 2.84
N GLU A 329 -13.98 11.85 1.57
CA GLU A 329 -13.58 10.88 0.54
C GLU A 329 -12.06 10.98 0.29
N SER A 330 -11.33 9.86 0.31
CA SER A 330 -9.87 9.83 0.16
C SER A 330 -9.32 8.42 -0.15
N PHE A 331 -7.99 8.23 -0.13
CA PHE A 331 -7.38 6.89 -0.06
C PHE A 331 -7.29 6.41 1.40
N VAL A 332 -6.98 7.31 2.34
CA VAL A 332 -6.93 7.01 3.78
C VAL A 332 -7.62 8.13 4.57
N CYS A 333 -8.60 7.75 5.37
CA CYS A 333 -9.28 8.64 6.32
C CYS A 333 -9.47 7.95 7.68
N ARG A 334 -9.73 8.75 8.72
CA ARG A 334 -9.96 8.31 10.10
C ARG A 334 -11.27 8.88 10.61
N SER A 335 -12.03 8.11 11.39
CA SER A 335 -13.15 8.60 12.21
C SER A 335 -12.93 8.20 13.67
N THR A 336 -13.50 8.95 14.62
CA THR A 336 -13.54 8.55 16.03
C THR A 336 -14.78 7.70 16.27
N ALA A 337 -14.60 6.48 16.75
CA ALA A 337 -15.66 5.53 17.05
C ALA A 337 -16.00 5.54 18.55
N LEU A 338 -17.26 5.83 18.86
CA LEU A 338 -17.85 5.92 20.18
C LEU A 338 -18.82 4.74 20.40
N PRO A 339 -18.47 3.70 21.17
CA PRO A 339 -19.43 2.68 21.61
C PRO A 339 -20.43 3.26 22.62
N ILE A 340 -21.70 3.32 22.22
CA ILE A 340 -22.85 3.73 23.04
C ILE A 340 -23.69 2.49 23.38
N ARG A 341 -24.20 2.40 24.61
CA ARG A 341 -25.13 1.35 25.01
C ARG A 341 -26.55 1.73 24.61
N ALA A 342 -27.16 0.95 23.72
CA ALA A 342 -28.57 1.14 23.35
C ALA A 342 -29.48 0.86 24.56
N SER A 343 -30.50 1.70 24.76
CA SER A 343 -31.41 1.61 25.91
C SER A 343 -32.33 0.37 25.91
N SER A 344 -32.44 -0.31 24.76
CA SER A 344 -33.40 -1.39 24.51
C SER A 344 -32.78 -2.77 24.22
N ASN A 345 -31.46 -2.88 24.01
CA ASN A 345 -30.79 -4.15 23.69
C ASN A 345 -29.34 -4.19 24.21
N ILE A 346 -28.85 -5.41 24.51
CA ILE A 346 -27.52 -5.68 25.09
C ILE A 346 -26.36 -5.38 24.12
N SER A 347 -26.64 -5.09 22.85
CA SER A 347 -25.63 -4.76 21.82
C SER A 347 -25.11 -3.32 21.95
N GLU A 348 -23.79 -3.15 22.08
CA GLU A 348 -23.13 -1.84 21.92
C GLU A 348 -23.30 -1.35 20.46
N LYS A 349 -23.78 -0.12 20.28
CA LYS A 349 -23.89 0.58 18.99
C LYS A 349 -22.63 1.43 18.82
N LEU A 350 -21.99 1.37 17.66
CA LEU A 350 -20.90 2.29 17.32
C LEU A 350 -21.47 3.55 16.66
N VAL A 351 -21.09 4.71 17.18
CA VAL A 351 -21.30 6.01 16.57
C VAL A 351 -19.96 6.51 16.03
N TYR A 352 -19.92 6.99 14.79
CA TYR A 352 -18.71 7.58 14.22
C TYR A 352 -18.86 9.10 14.12
N VAL A 353 -17.83 9.84 14.54
CA VAL A 353 -17.77 11.32 14.54
C VAL A 353 -16.39 11.81 14.11
N SER A 354 -16.29 13.10 13.76
CA SER A 354 -15.02 13.81 13.48
C SER A 354 -14.15 13.13 12.40
N PRO A 355 -14.65 13.00 11.16
CA PRO A 355 -13.92 12.41 10.06
C PRO A 355 -12.70 13.27 9.69
N LEU A 356 -11.55 12.64 9.45
CA LEU A 356 -10.28 13.32 9.16
C LEU A 356 -9.65 12.77 7.88
N LEU A 357 -9.27 13.68 6.98
CA LEU A 357 -8.56 13.38 5.73
C LEU A 357 -7.06 13.20 6.01
N LEU A 358 -6.57 11.95 5.90
CA LEU A 358 -5.16 11.63 6.16
C LEU A 358 -4.33 11.52 4.88
N GLY A 359 -4.91 11.00 3.80
CA GLY A 359 -4.23 10.85 2.52
C GLY A 359 -5.20 10.79 1.35
N ASN A 360 -5.28 11.86 0.56
CA ASN A 360 -6.04 11.89 -0.69
C ASN A 360 -5.14 11.85 -1.93
N LYS A 361 -3.83 12.08 -1.83
CA LYS A 361 -2.91 11.98 -2.97
C LYS A 361 -1.97 10.79 -2.79
N LEU A 362 -2.06 9.80 -3.67
CA LEU A 362 -1.05 8.73 -3.78
C LEU A 362 0.25 9.35 -4.34
N LEU A 363 1.34 9.23 -3.59
CA LEU A 363 2.63 9.88 -3.89
C LEU A 363 3.65 8.91 -4.50
N ALA A 364 3.71 7.68 -3.99
CA ALA A 364 4.62 6.64 -4.43
C ALA A 364 4.15 5.26 -4.00
N ILE A 365 4.54 4.23 -4.76
CA ILE A 365 4.52 2.84 -4.30
C ILE A 365 5.93 2.28 -4.43
N THR A 366 6.52 1.77 -3.34
CA THR A 366 7.92 1.30 -3.34
C THR A 366 8.15 0.22 -2.28
N MET A 367 9.23 -0.55 -2.41
CA MET A 367 9.73 -1.45 -1.36
C MET A 367 10.73 -0.77 -0.41
N GLU A 368 11.13 0.47 -0.72
CA GLU A 368 12.02 1.26 0.13
C GLU A 368 11.28 1.84 1.34
N LYS A 369 11.91 1.83 2.51
CA LYS A 369 11.33 2.32 3.78
C LYS A 369 11.21 3.85 3.87
N GLU A 370 11.76 4.58 2.90
CA GLU A 370 11.89 6.03 2.92
C GLU A 370 11.42 6.63 1.59
N PHE A 371 10.60 7.68 1.67
CA PHE A 371 10.17 8.46 0.51
C PHE A 371 9.89 9.91 0.91
N GLY A 372 10.59 10.85 0.27
CA GLY A 372 10.46 12.28 0.55
C GLY A 372 10.92 12.63 1.97
N ASP A 373 10.00 13.12 2.79
CA ASP A 373 10.19 13.47 4.20
C ASP A 373 9.81 12.34 5.18
N VAL A 374 9.30 11.20 4.70
CA VAL A 374 8.82 10.08 5.52
C VAL A 374 9.83 8.94 5.52
N LYS A 375 10.18 8.44 6.72
CA LYS A 375 11.10 7.31 6.92
C LYS A 375 10.54 6.35 7.97
N LEU A 376 10.33 5.09 7.59
CA LEU A 376 9.85 4.04 8.49
C LEU A 376 11.00 3.27 9.14
N SER A 377 10.98 3.19 10.46
CA SER A 377 11.90 2.39 11.28
C SER A 377 11.42 0.94 11.46
N ASP A 378 12.32 0.06 11.89
CA ASP A 378 12.01 -1.34 12.21
C ASP A 378 10.98 -1.49 13.36
N LYS A 379 10.79 -0.46 14.19
CA LYS A 379 9.76 -0.40 15.25
C LYS A 379 8.37 -0.15 14.66
N GLU A 380 8.24 0.82 13.77
CA GLU A 380 6.98 1.15 13.09
C GLU A 380 6.56 0.01 12.15
N LEU A 381 7.52 -0.72 11.59
CA LEU A 381 7.27 -1.90 10.77
C LEU A 381 7.00 -3.19 11.55
N ASP A 382 6.94 -3.17 12.89
CA ASP A 382 6.73 -4.36 13.74
C ASP A 382 7.70 -5.53 13.41
N TYR A 383 8.96 -5.27 13.07
CA TYR A 383 9.90 -6.35 12.72
C TYR A 383 10.52 -7.11 13.92
N GLY A 384 10.07 -6.79 15.13
CA GLY A 384 10.65 -7.27 16.40
C GLY A 384 10.89 -8.78 16.45
N GLY A 385 12.13 -9.17 16.76
CA GLY A 385 12.52 -10.57 17.01
C GLY A 385 12.59 -11.49 15.79
N SER A 386 12.18 -11.06 14.60
CA SER A 386 12.25 -11.88 13.38
C SER A 386 13.65 -11.87 12.74
N ASP A 387 14.17 -13.06 12.44
CA ASP A 387 15.37 -13.24 11.62
C ASP A 387 15.22 -12.53 10.29
N ILE A 388 16.22 -11.76 9.88
CA ILE A 388 16.19 -10.96 8.64
C ILE A 388 15.93 -11.87 7.42
N ALA A 389 16.48 -13.09 7.42
CA ALA A 389 16.30 -14.09 6.38
C ALA A 389 14.87 -14.69 6.29
N ALA A 390 14.05 -14.53 7.34
CA ALA A 390 12.67 -15.00 7.39
C ALA A 390 11.65 -13.88 7.06
N ARG A 391 12.09 -12.63 6.88
CA ARG A 391 11.20 -11.49 6.60
C ARG A 391 10.69 -11.57 5.17
N LEU A 392 9.37 -11.66 5.05
CA LEU A 392 8.66 -11.55 3.78
C LEU A 392 8.63 -10.09 3.31
N PRO A 393 8.51 -9.84 1.99
CA PRO A 393 8.58 -8.49 1.43
C PRO A 393 7.40 -7.62 1.87
N ASP A 394 7.70 -6.34 2.06
CA ASP A 394 6.74 -5.26 2.26
C ASP A 394 6.69 -4.36 1.03
N VAL A 395 5.50 -3.85 0.71
CA VAL A 395 5.28 -2.81 -0.31
C VAL A 395 4.59 -1.62 0.36
N HIS A 396 5.24 -0.46 0.34
CA HIS A 396 4.79 0.76 0.99
C HIS A 396 4.07 1.67 0.00
N PHE A 397 2.83 2.03 0.33
CA PHE A 397 2.02 3.00 -0.39
C PHE A 397 2.04 4.31 0.40
N PHE A 398 2.68 5.34 -0.15
CA PHE A 398 2.82 6.65 0.49
C PHE A 398 1.73 7.60 0.00
N TYR A 399 1.01 8.22 0.93
CA TYR A 399 -0.05 9.19 0.65
C TYR A 399 0.25 10.54 1.33
N GLY A 400 -0.14 11.62 0.64
CA GLY A 400 -0.16 12.97 1.20
C GLY A 400 -1.59 13.48 1.34
N SER A 401 -1.81 14.31 2.36
CA SER A 401 -2.99 15.14 2.50
C SER A 401 -2.82 16.47 1.75
N THR A 402 -3.92 17.02 1.22
CA THR A 402 -4.01 18.41 0.72
C THR A 402 -4.60 19.37 1.75
N ALA A 403 -4.81 18.91 3.00
CA ALA A 403 -5.18 19.78 4.12
C ALA A 403 -4.06 20.80 4.41
N ALA A 404 -4.43 21.93 5.01
CA ALA A 404 -3.49 22.99 5.37
C ALA A 404 -2.37 22.46 6.27
N SER A 405 -1.13 22.88 5.99
CA SER A 405 -0.02 22.73 6.93
C SER A 405 -0.30 23.51 8.21
N SER A 406 0.04 22.91 9.35
CA SER A 406 -0.07 23.53 10.67
C SER A 406 1.33 23.74 11.27
N ASP A 407 1.45 24.49 12.37
CA ASP A 407 2.76 24.68 13.02
C ASP A 407 3.28 23.36 13.64
N LEU A 408 2.37 22.43 13.93
CA LEU A 408 2.68 21.08 14.40
C LEU A 408 3.04 20.15 13.23
N CYS A 409 2.32 20.25 12.10
CA CYS A 409 2.55 19.46 10.89
C CYS A 409 2.83 20.38 9.68
N PRO A 410 4.05 20.94 9.54
CA PRO A 410 4.38 21.92 8.50
C PRO A 410 4.33 21.33 7.08
N ASN A 411 4.45 20.01 6.94
CA ASN A 411 4.32 19.30 5.66
C ASN A 411 2.91 18.71 5.43
N GLY A 412 1.95 19.05 6.31
CA GLY A 412 0.62 18.43 6.35
C GLY A 412 0.65 17.00 6.91
N PHE A 413 -0.50 16.31 6.83
CA PHE A 413 -0.58 14.89 7.20
C PHE A 413 0.03 13.98 6.13
N ARG A 414 0.71 12.94 6.59
CA ARG A 414 1.24 11.83 5.80
C ARG A 414 0.55 10.55 6.24
N ALA A 415 0.15 9.71 5.29
CA ALA A 415 -0.31 8.36 5.59
C ALA A 415 0.53 7.35 4.80
N VAL A 416 0.89 6.23 5.44
CA VAL A 416 1.56 5.11 4.78
C VAL A 416 0.78 3.83 5.06
N VAL A 417 0.52 3.06 4.00
CA VAL A 417 -0.02 1.71 4.12
C VAL A 417 1.06 0.74 3.67
N THR A 418 1.60 -0.03 4.62
CA THR A 418 2.53 -1.12 4.33
C THR A 418 1.73 -2.39 4.03
N ALA A 419 1.67 -2.78 2.77
CA ALA A 419 1.16 -4.09 2.39
C ALA A 419 2.26 -5.14 2.64
N ARG A 420 2.04 -6.02 3.63
CA ARG A 420 2.97 -7.09 4.04
C ARG A 420 2.56 -8.41 3.41
N CYS A 421 3.52 -9.08 2.76
CA CYS A 421 3.32 -10.41 2.20
C CYS A 421 2.95 -11.42 3.30
N ASP A 422 1.74 -11.97 3.21
CA ASP A 422 1.29 -13.13 3.97
C ASP A 422 0.62 -14.14 3.01
N PRO A 423 1.34 -15.18 2.55
CA PRO A 423 0.81 -16.19 1.63
C PRO A 423 -0.40 -16.96 2.18
N SER A 424 -0.58 -17.01 3.51
CA SER A 424 -1.72 -17.71 4.13
C SER A 424 -3.03 -16.93 3.98
N ARG A 425 -2.94 -15.60 3.81
CA ARG A 425 -4.09 -14.68 3.71
C ARG A 425 -4.46 -14.38 2.26
N SER A 426 -4.87 -15.43 1.55
CA SER A 426 -5.32 -15.35 0.16
C SER A 426 -6.75 -14.82 -0.02
N ALA A 427 -7.66 -15.19 0.88
CA ALA A 427 -9.07 -14.81 0.83
C ALA A 427 -9.40 -13.54 1.65
N SER A 428 -8.81 -13.41 2.85
CA SER A 428 -9.13 -12.37 3.83
C SER A 428 -7.88 -11.56 4.23
N PRO A 429 -7.56 -10.48 3.50
CA PRO A 429 -6.54 -9.53 3.94
C PRO A 429 -6.98 -8.80 5.23
N GLU A 430 -6.03 -8.48 6.10
CA GLU A 430 -6.29 -7.85 7.40
C GLU A 430 -5.48 -6.56 7.54
N ALA A 431 -6.15 -5.43 7.80
CA ALA A 431 -5.51 -4.16 8.09
C ALA A 431 -5.44 -3.95 9.61
N ARG A 432 -4.25 -3.68 10.13
CA ARG A 432 -4.01 -3.41 11.55
C ARG A 432 -2.99 -2.29 11.75
N LEU A 433 -3.06 -1.63 12.89
CA LEU A 433 -2.06 -0.62 13.27
C LEU A 433 -0.80 -1.31 13.83
N PRO A 434 0.39 -0.70 13.69
CA PRO A 434 1.62 -1.26 14.25
C PRO A 434 1.68 -1.07 15.76
N SER A 435 2.39 -1.94 16.47
CA SER A 435 2.58 -1.83 17.92
C SER A 435 3.33 -0.55 18.33
N GLY A 436 4.17 -0.02 17.42
CA GLY A 436 4.85 1.26 17.62
C GLY A 436 3.93 2.49 17.57
N CYS A 437 2.76 2.38 16.91
CA CYS A 437 1.82 3.47 16.66
C CYS A 437 0.37 2.97 16.90
N PRO A 438 0.00 2.65 18.16
CA PRO A 438 -1.22 1.89 18.49
C PRO A 438 -2.53 2.67 18.26
N ASP A 439 -2.45 3.99 18.13
CA ASP A 439 -3.56 4.89 17.75
C ASP A 439 -3.49 5.29 16.27
N GLY A 440 -2.60 4.65 15.50
CA GLY A 440 -2.42 4.83 14.06
C GLY A 440 -1.49 5.97 13.66
N THR A 441 -1.13 6.87 14.58
CA THR A 441 -0.10 7.90 14.37
C THR A 441 1.17 7.62 15.16
N CYS A 442 2.32 7.91 14.54
CA CYS A 442 3.65 7.63 15.11
C CYS A 442 4.29 8.87 15.76
N ASP A 443 3.99 10.07 15.27
CA ASP A 443 4.52 11.37 15.74
C ASP A 443 3.45 12.49 15.81
N GLY A 444 2.19 12.20 15.47
CA GLY A 444 1.08 13.16 15.37
C GLY A 444 0.77 13.64 13.94
N CYS A 445 1.70 13.47 12.99
CA CYS A 445 1.58 13.93 11.60
C CYS A 445 1.65 12.78 10.57
N LEU A 446 2.46 11.76 10.87
CA LEU A 446 2.57 10.49 10.15
C LEU A 446 1.59 9.47 10.72
N TYR A 447 0.80 8.88 9.83
CA TYR A 447 -0.11 7.79 10.11
C TYR A 447 0.34 6.52 9.40
N HIS A 448 0.31 5.38 10.08
CA HIS A 448 0.84 4.13 9.56
C HIS A 448 -0.08 2.94 9.83
N ILE A 449 -0.38 2.18 8.77
CA ILE A 449 -1.20 0.95 8.83
C ILE A 449 -0.46 -0.18 8.12
N ILE A 450 -0.51 -1.40 8.67
CA ILE A 450 0.01 -2.62 8.04
C ILE A 450 -1.16 -3.49 7.54
N LEU A 451 -1.18 -3.76 6.24
CA LEU A 451 -2.14 -4.64 5.57
C LEU A 451 -1.47 -6.01 5.30
N HIS A 452 -1.87 -7.05 6.02
CA HIS A 452 -1.37 -8.43 5.83
C HIS A 452 -2.14 -9.12 4.71
N THR A 453 -1.46 -9.54 3.66
CA THR A 453 -2.11 -10.03 2.44
C THR A 453 -1.21 -10.85 1.52
N SER A 454 -1.77 -11.87 0.87
CA SER A 454 -1.06 -12.63 -0.17
C SER A 454 -0.70 -11.80 -1.41
N GLN A 455 -1.45 -10.73 -1.70
CA GLN A 455 -1.27 -9.88 -2.89
C GLN A 455 -0.01 -9.00 -2.78
N ALA A 456 0.51 -8.81 -1.58
CA ALA A 456 1.80 -8.17 -1.32
C ALA A 456 3.00 -9.13 -1.46
N CYS A 457 2.75 -10.41 -1.71
CA CYS A 457 3.82 -11.33 -2.11
C CYS A 457 4.10 -11.19 -3.61
N PRO A 458 5.37 -11.27 -4.04
CA PRO A 458 5.70 -11.29 -5.46
C PRO A 458 5.08 -12.50 -6.15
N LEU A 459 4.77 -12.35 -7.44
CA LEU A 459 4.44 -13.47 -8.32
C LEU A 459 5.67 -14.38 -8.45
N CYS A 460 5.48 -15.69 -8.32
CA CYS A 460 6.56 -16.67 -8.46
C CYS A 460 7.18 -16.60 -9.87
N THR A 461 8.51 -16.62 -9.93
CA THR A 461 9.27 -16.78 -11.18
C THR A 461 9.67 -18.24 -11.39
N ALA A 462 10.13 -18.61 -12.59
CA ALA A 462 10.60 -19.97 -12.89
C ALA A 462 11.65 -20.51 -11.91
N ASN A 463 12.45 -19.63 -11.28
CA ASN A 463 13.47 -19.99 -10.31
C ASN A 463 12.93 -20.20 -8.88
N ASP A 464 11.71 -19.77 -8.59
CA ASP A 464 11.07 -19.91 -7.28
C ASP A 464 10.30 -21.25 -7.16
N TYR A 465 10.37 -22.14 -8.15
CA TYR A 465 9.74 -23.46 -8.12
C TYR A 465 10.71 -24.59 -7.79
N THR A 466 10.35 -25.40 -6.79
CA THR A 466 10.98 -26.70 -6.53
C THR A 466 10.22 -27.80 -7.24
N VAL A 467 10.94 -28.66 -7.97
CA VAL A 467 10.34 -29.70 -8.82
C VAL A 467 10.45 -31.06 -8.14
N ILE A 468 9.31 -31.65 -7.78
CA ILE A 468 9.21 -33.03 -7.30
C ILE A 468 8.78 -33.92 -8.47
N ARG A 469 9.64 -34.88 -8.81
CA ARG A 469 9.35 -35.92 -9.80
C ARG A 469 8.75 -37.13 -9.08
N GLY A 470 7.57 -37.56 -9.53
CA GLY A 470 6.91 -38.77 -9.03
C GLY A 470 7.57 -40.05 -9.51
N GLU A 471 6.82 -41.15 -9.49
CA GLU A 471 7.27 -42.44 -10.02
C GLU A 471 6.94 -42.57 -11.51
N CYS A 472 7.77 -43.34 -12.25
CA CYS A 472 7.56 -43.58 -13.68
C CYS A 472 6.59 -44.76 -13.89
N ALA A 473 5.31 -44.48 -14.10
CA ALA A 473 4.27 -45.47 -14.33
C ALA A 473 3.78 -45.45 -15.78
N ASN A 474 3.74 -46.61 -16.44
CA ASN A 474 3.27 -46.76 -17.83
C ASN A 474 3.93 -45.79 -18.85
N GLY A 475 5.21 -45.49 -18.65
CA GLY A 475 5.98 -44.56 -19.50
C GLY A 475 5.68 -43.08 -19.27
N LYS A 476 4.94 -42.74 -18.20
CA LYS A 476 4.57 -41.37 -17.83
C LYS A 476 5.01 -41.05 -16.40
N LEU A 477 5.50 -39.83 -16.21
CA LEU A 477 5.97 -39.28 -14.95
C LEU A 477 5.11 -38.07 -14.58
N THR A 478 4.52 -38.05 -13.39
CA THR A 478 3.91 -36.82 -12.85
C THR A 478 4.98 -35.94 -12.22
N VAL A 479 4.99 -34.66 -12.61
CA VAL A 479 5.93 -33.65 -12.13
C VAL A 479 5.13 -32.58 -11.41
N HIS A 480 5.34 -32.48 -10.10
CA HIS A 480 4.68 -31.52 -9.22
C HIS A 480 5.65 -30.38 -8.92
N SER A 481 5.25 -29.14 -9.22
CA SER A 481 6.03 -27.93 -8.95
C SER A 481 5.50 -27.23 -7.70
N ILE A 482 6.29 -27.19 -6.63
CA ILE A 482 5.96 -26.50 -5.38
C ILE A 482 6.62 -25.12 -5.38
N PRO A 483 5.86 -24.01 -5.29
CA PRO A 483 6.41 -22.66 -5.19
C PRO A 483 7.08 -22.41 -3.83
N ALA A 484 8.08 -21.55 -3.81
CA ALA A 484 8.73 -21.07 -2.60
C ALA A 484 7.78 -20.22 -1.73
N ARG A 485 7.99 -20.24 -0.40
CA ARG A 485 7.11 -19.59 0.57
C ARG A 485 7.01 -18.07 0.45
N HIS A 486 7.94 -17.42 -0.26
CA HIS A 486 7.96 -15.96 -0.41
C HIS A 486 7.19 -15.44 -1.63
N CYS A 487 6.50 -16.29 -2.40
CA CYS A 487 5.80 -15.89 -3.62
C CYS A 487 4.39 -16.50 -3.73
N VAL A 488 3.56 -15.91 -4.59
CA VAL A 488 2.22 -16.39 -4.91
C VAL A 488 2.08 -16.78 -6.38
N LEU A 489 1.23 -17.78 -6.63
CA LEU A 489 1.02 -18.36 -7.95
C LEU A 489 0.18 -17.42 -8.83
N SER A 490 0.73 -17.00 -9.97
CA SER A 490 -0.09 -16.48 -11.07
C SER A 490 -0.79 -17.66 -11.77
N GLY A 491 -2.08 -17.49 -12.09
CA GLY A 491 -2.99 -18.58 -12.46
C GLY A 491 -2.72 -19.25 -13.81
N ALA A 492 -1.64 -20.04 -13.90
CA ALA A 492 -1.35 -20.96 -15.01
C ALA A 492 -0.34 -22.07 -14.65
N GLU A 493 0.66 -21.77 -13.81
CA GLU A 493 1.84 -22.64 -13.66
C GLU A 493 1.72 -23.76 -12.61
N SER A 494 0.68 -23.77 -11.76
CA SER A 494 0.46 -24.85 -10.77
C SER A 494 -0.06 -26.17 -11.39
N ARG A 495 0.08 -26.35 -12.70
CA ARG A 495 -0.35 -27.56 -13.40
C ARG A 495 0.71 -28.64 -13.27
N GLU A 496 0.31 -29.78 -12.71
CA GLU A 496 1.06 -31.03 -12.79
C GLU A 496 1.43 -31.29 -14.25
N ARG A 497 2.72 -31.44 -14.53
CA ARG A 497 3.22 -31.72 -15.88
C ARG A 497 3.41 -33.22 -16.02
N ILE A 498 2.88 -33.80 -17.08
CA ILE A 498 3.07 -35.22 -17.38
C ILE A 498 4.18 -35.34 -18.41
N GLU A 499 5.35 -35.81 -17.98
CA GLU A 499 6.52 -36.03 -18.84
C GLU A 499 6.60 -37.52 -19.26
N ALA A 500 7.23 -37.79 -20.40
CA ALA A 500 7.52 -39.16 -20.82
C ALA A 500 8.76 -39.69 -20.07
N CYS A 501 8.73 -40.95 -19.63
CA CYS A 501 9.81 -41.55 -18.84
C CYS A 501 10.03 -43.02 -19.20
N SER A 502 11.21 -43.55 -18.88
CA SER A 502 11.54 -44.96 -18.97
C SER A 502 11.88 -45.50 -17.58
N SER A 503 11.18 -46.56 -17.14
CA SER A 503 11.39 -47.20 -15.84
C SER A 503 12.74 -47.91 -15.70
N LEU A 504 13.44 -48.13 -16.81
CA LEU A 504 14.74 -48.79 -16.86
C LEU A 504 15.79 -47.78 -17.35
N THR A 505 16.83 -47.53 -16.54
CA THR A 505 17.97 -46.72 -16.95
C THR A 505 18.80 -47.45 -18.02
N ILE A 506 19.41 -46.69 -18.93
CA ILE A 506 20.21 -47.21 -20.05
C ILE A 506 21.30 -48.19 -19.56
N HIS A 507 21.94 -47.89 -18.43
CA HIS A 507 22.93 -48.79 -17.80
C HIS A 507 22.35 -50.16 -17.41
N MET A 508 21.10 -50.22 -16.92
CA MET A 508 20.43 -51.47 -16.57
C MET A 508 19.99 -52.26 -17.82
N GLN A 509 19.59 -51.58 -18.90
CA GLN A 509 19.34 -52.25 -20.19
C GLN A 509 20.60 -52.92 -20.76
N ILE A 510 21.74 -52.21 -20.72
CA ILE A 510 23.03 -52.76 -21.17
C ILE A 510 23.47 -53.95 -20.30
N LEU A 511 23.30 -53.86 -18.97
CA LEU A 511 23.61 -54.96 -18.05
C LEU A 511 22.78 -56.21 -18.35
N ILE A 512 21.46 -56.07 -18.55
CA ILE A 512 20.55 -57.18 -18.86
C ILE A 512 20.93 -57.82 -20.21
N PHE A 513 21.23 -57.00 -21.23
CA PHE A 513 21.69 -57.50 -22.53
C PHE A 513 22.98 -58.34 -22.40
N PHE A 514 23.95 -57.85 -21.61
CA PHE A 514 25.21 -58.56 -21.40
C PHE A 514 25.01 -59.90 -20.66
N ILE A 515 24.16 -59.93 -19.63
CA ILE A 515 23.82 -61.16 -18.88
C ILE A 515 23.13 -62.18 -19.79
N VAL A 516 22.16 -61.75 -20.61
CA VAL A 516 21.46 -62.63 -21.55
C VAL A 516 22.41 -63.19 -22.61
N ALA A 517 23.30 -62.35 -23.18
CA ALA A 517 24.31 -62.80 -24.13
C ALA A 517 25.25 -63.85 -23.51
N LEU A 518 25.71 -63.64 -22.27
CA LEU A 518 26.62 -64.54 -21.55
C LEU A 518 25.93 -65.86 -21.19
N ALA A 519 24.65 -65.84 -20.81
CA ALA A 519 23.85 -67.05 -20.61
C ALA A 519 23.69 -67.86 -21.91
N ILE A 520 23.42 -67.20 -23.05
CA ILE A 520 23.31 -67.85 -24.36
C ILE A 520 24.64 -68.49 -24.78
N THR A 521 25.78 -67.80 -24.61
CA THR A 521 27.09 -68.37 -24.95
C THR A 521 27.43 -69.58 -24.08
N LEU A 522 27.12 -69.55 -22.78
CA LEU A 522 27.24 -70.72 -21.90
C LEU A 522 26.38 -71.90 -22.37
N CYS A 523 25.11 -71.67 -22.73
CA CYS A 523 24.25 -72.72 -23.28
C CYS A 523 24.82 -73.33 -24.57
N ILE A 524 25.36 -72.51 -25.48
CA ILE A 524 26.00 -72.99 -26.72
C ILE A 524 27.24 -73.84 -26.38
N ILE A 525 28.09 -73.39 -25.44
CA ILE A 525 29.27 -74.15 -25.00
C ILE A 525 28.86 -75.50 -24.40
N VAL A 526 27.83 -75.53 -23.54
CA VAL A 526 27.31 -76.79 -22.96
C VAL A 526 26.80 -77.72 -24.06
N ILE A 527 26.05 -77.22 -25.06
CA ILE A 527 25.58 -78.02 -26.19
C ILE A 527 26.76 -78.59 -27.00
N LEU A 528 27.80 -77.79 -27.27
CA LEU A 528 29.01 -78.23 -27.98
C LEU A 528 29.80 -79.28 -27.19
N VAL A 529 29.91 -79.14 -25.87
CA VAL A 529 30.54 -80.13 -24.98
C VAL A 529 29.71 -81.41 -24.95
N CYS A 530 28.39 -81.35 -24.80
CA CYS A 530 27.51 -82.52 -24.86
C CYS A 530 27.59 -83.25 -26.22
N GLN A 531 27.66 -82.51 -27.34
CA GLN A 531 27.86 -83.10 -28.67
C GLN A 531 29.23 -83.78 -28.80
N LYS A 532 30.31 -83.17 -28.28
CA LYS A 532 31.63 -83.83 -28.25
C LYS A 532 31.67 -85.04 -27.32
N ASN A 533 30.99 -85.01 -26.18
CA ASN A 533 31.02 -86.12 -25.22
C ASN A 533 30.25 -87.35 -25.75
N LYS A 534 29.10 -87.15 -26.41
CA LYS A 534 28.40 -88.23 -27.15
C LYS A 534 29.25 -88.87 -28.25
N ARG A 535 30.22 -88.14 -28.81
CA ARG A 535 31.18 -88.67 -29.80
C ARG A 535 32.28 -89.54 -29.18
N LEU A 536 32.49 -89.47 -27.85
CA LEU A 536 33.46 -90.28 -27.12
C LEU A 536 32.83 -91.58 -26.57
N GLU A 537 31.59 -91.56 -26.06
CA GLU A 537 30.90 -92.78 -25.62
C GLU A 537 30.77 -93.83 -26.74
N TYR A 538 30.48 -93.39 -27.98
CA TYR A 538 30.44 -94.27 -29.16
C TYR A 538 31.81 -94.93 -29.48
N LYS A 539 32.92 -94.41 -28.94
CA LYS A 539 34.26 -95.00 -29.11
C LYS A 539 34.73 -95.86 -27.94
N TYR A 540 34.27 -95.60 -26.71
CA TYR A 540 34.65 -96.42 -25.55
C TYR A 540 33.82 -97.72 -25.43
N MET A 541 32.58 -97.74 -25.90
CA MET A 541 31.77 -98.97 -25.87
C MET A 541 32.23 -100.06 -26.87
N LYS A 542 33.15 -99.74 -27.80
CA LYS A 542 33.69 -100.71 -28.79
C LYS A 542 35.09 -101.26 -28.43
N LEU A 543 35.55 -101.06 -27.20
CA LEU A 543 36.88 -101.52 -26.73
C LEU A 543 36.85 -102.32 -25.41
N VAL A 544 35.66 -102.53 -24.82
CA VAL A 544 35.48 -103.30 -23.57
C VAL A 544 35.14 -104.79 -23.83
N GLU A 545 34.85 -105.16 -25.09
CA GLU A 545 34.46 -106.54 -25.46
C GLU A 545 35.64 -107.45 -25.90
N SER A 546 36.89 -106.94 -25.93
CA SER A 546 38.04 -107.67 -26.53
C SER A 546 39.24 -107.89 -25.59
N LYS A 547 39.05 -107.85 -24.26
CA LYS A 547 40.16 -108.04 -23.29
C LYS A 547 39.83 -108.93 -22.09
N GLY A 548 38.91 -109.89 -22.28
CA GLY A 548 38.53 -110.90 -21.29
C GLY A 548 38.95 -112.31 -21.67
N ALA A 549 40.25 -112.60 -21.79
CA ALA A 549 40.76 -113.97 -21.97
C ALA A 549 42.21 -114.12 -21.46
N SER A 550 42.50 -115.31 -20.89
CA SER A 550 43.79 -115.87 -20.47
C SER A 550 44.65 -115.11 -19.44
N ASN A 551 44.43 -115.47 -18.17
CA ASN A 551 45.40 -116.09 -17.24
C ASN A 551 46.85 -115.56 -17.15
N GLY A 552 47.33 -115.30 -15.92
CA GLY A 552 48.77 -115.41 -15.63
C GLY A 552 49.34 -114.68 -14.41
N PHE A 553 49.05 -115.20 -13.21
CA PHE A 553 50.02 -115.38 -12.10
C PHE A 553 50.69 -114.19 -11.37
N GLU A 554 50.86 -114.39 -10.05
CA GLU A 554 51.73 -113.74 -9.05
C GLU A 554 51.66 -112.23 -8.67
N LEU A 555 51.56 -112.04 -7.35
CA LEU A 555 51.97 -110.92 -6.49
C LEU A 555 53.42 -111.20 -5.97
N PRO A 556 54.15 -110.32 -5.23
CA PRO A 556 53.75 -109.06 -4.57
C PRO A 556 54.81 -107.91 -4.63
N ILE A 557 54.65 -106.92 -3.73
CA ILE A 557 55.64 -105.99 -3.13
C ILE A 557 55.81 -104.61 -3.80
N ALA A 558 56.05 -103.61 -2.94
CA ALA A 558 56.08 -102.17 -3.19
C ALA A 558 57.47 -101.57 -2.91
N GLU A 559 57.69 -100.34 -3.39
CA GLU A 559 58.69 -99.30 -3.03
C GLU A 559 58.73 -98.30 -4.22
N SER A 560 59.30 -97.09 -4.20
CA SER A 560 59.53 -96.06 -3.17
C SER A 560 59.89 -94.74 -3.90
N CYS A 561 60.06 -93.66 -3.13
CA CYS A 561 60.38 -92.26 -3.50
C CYS A 561 61.22 -91.97 -4.77
N GLY A 562 60.94 -90.80 -5.36
CA GLY A 562 61.87 -90.03 -6.21
C GLY A 562 61.74 -88.54 -5.90
N VAL A 563 62.78 -87.95 -5.31
CA VAL A 563 62.88 -86.52 -4.93
C VAL A 563 63.90 -85.86 -5.86
N GLU A 564 63.67 -84.62 -6.27
CA GLU A 564 64.76 -83.67 -6.53
C GLU A 564 64.29 -82.23 -6.29
N ASP A 565 65.12 -81.45 -5.60
CA ASP A 565 64.87 -80.07 -5.17
C ASP A 565 65.30 -79.04 -6.23
N GLY A 566 64.81 -77.80 -6.08
CA GLY A 566 65.25 -76.64 -6.86
C GLY A 566 64.66 -75.34 -6.28
N GLU A 567 65.46 -74.63 -5.49
CA GLU A 567 65.09 -73.38 -4.80
C GLU A 567 65.23 -72.13 -5.71
N ASP A 568 64.60 -71.03 -5.28
CA ASP A 568 64.85 -69.60 -5.59
C ASP A 568 64.59 -69.11 -7.06
N ASP A 569 63.89 -68.00 -7.35
CA ASP A 569 63.81 -66.71 -6.64
C ASP A 569 62.52 -65.86 -6.93
N GLU A 570 62.18 -65.04 -5.92
CA GLU A 570 61.57 -63.69 -5.86
C GLU A 570 60.34 -63.12 -6.66
N GLU A 571 59.56 -62.33 -5.89
CA GLU A 571 58.73 -61.13 -6.16
C GLU A 571 57.34 -61.13 -6.86
N VAL A 572 56.32 -61.19 -5.97
CA VAL A 572 55.22 -60.20 -5.82
C VAL A 572 54.34 -59.79 -7.03
N SER A 573 53.07 -60.22 -6.99
CA SER A 573 51.92 -59.29 -6.95
C SER A 573 50.62 -59.93 -6.45
N ARG A 574 50.05 -59.35 -5.38
CA ARG A 574 48.79 -59.81 -4.76
C ARG A 574 47.56 -59.22 -5.47
N LEU A 575 46.63 -60.04 -6.00
CA LEU A 575 45.19 -59.65 -6.03
C LEU A 575 44.18 -60.80 -6.26
N PHE A 576 44.27 -61.92 -5.52
CA PHE A 576 43.19 -62.91 -5.47
C PHE A 576 42.90 -63.33 -4.03
N LEU A 577 42.03 -62.58 -3.33
CA LEU A 577 41.21 -63.00 -2.17
C LEU A 577 40.39 -61.82 -1.60
N LEU A 578 39.39 -61.36 -2.36
CA LEU A 578 38.41 -60.37 -1.87
C LEU A 578 36.97 -60.68 -2.30
N GLY A 579 36.69 -61.98 -2.54
CA GLY A 579 35.39 -62.48 -3.00
C GLY A 579 34.46 -63.06 -1.92
N PHE A 580 34.91 -63.20 -0.67
CA PHE A 580 34.18 -63.99 0.35
C PHE A 580 33.84 -63.28 1.68
N PHE A 581 34.15 -61.98 1.84
CA PHE A 581 33.88 -61.25 3.10
C PHE A 581 32.84 -60.12 3.03
N LEU A 582 32.18 -59.91 1.88
CA LEU A 582 31.13 -58.87 1.73
C LEU A 582 29.69 -59.39 1.85
N ALA A 583 29.48 -60.71 1.97
CA ALA A 583 28.14 -61.30 2.12
C ALA A 583 27.55 -61.20 3.55
N SER A 584 28.31 -60.74 4.55
CA SER A 584 27.91 -60.77 5.98
C SER A 584 27.48 -59.41 6.55
N ASN A 585 27.74 -58.29 5.85
CA ASN A 585 27.56 -56.93 6.41
C ASN A 585 26.40 -56.10 5.84
N ILE A 586 25.64 -56.64 4.88
CA ILE A 586 24.47 -55.95 4.29
C ILE A 586 23.13 -56.40 4.93
N GLN A 587 23.11 -57.54 5.65
CA GLN A 587 21.90 -58.03 6.31
C GLN A 587 21.64 -57.44 7.71
N LYS A 588 22.56 -56.62 8.26
CA LYS A 588 22.42 -55.93 9.56
C LYS A 588 22.11 -54.43 9.50
N LYS A 589 22.11 -53.80 8.31
CA LYS A 589 21.80 -52.35 8.16
C LYS A 589 20.43 -52.03 7.57
N CYS A 590 19.60 -53.04 7.30
CA CYS A 590 18.24 -52.88 6.76
C CYS A 590 17.13 -53.20 7.79
N LYS A 591 17.41 -53.06 9.09
CA LYS A 591 16.43 -53.36 10.17
C LYS A 591 16.44 -52.33 11.32
N GLN A 592 16.76 -51.08 11.01
CA GLN A 592 16.85 -50.00 12.00
C GLN A 592 16.38 -48.61 11.51
N LEU A 593 15.58 -48.56 10.44
CA LEU A 593 14.93 -47.33 9.94
C LEU A 593 13.42 -47.48 9.65
N CYS A 594 12.78 -48.50 10.21
CA CYS A 594 11.31 -48.64 10.24
C CYS A 594 10.87 -48.85 11.70
N CYS A 595 10.84 -47.76 12.47
CA CYS A 595 10.03 -47.54 13.68
C CYS A 595 10.32 -46.13 14.22
N LEU A 596 9.31 -45.50 14.83
CA LEU A 596 9.26 -44.13 15.38
C LEU A 596 9.21 -42.98 14.35
N GLN A 597 8.41 -41.92 14.51
CA GLN A 597 7.13 -41.74 15.22
C GLN A 597 6.53 -40.38 14.76
N MET A 598 5.21 -40.21 14.76
CA MET A 598 4.56 -38.88 14.91
C MET A 598 4.96 -38.28 16.29
N PRO A 599 4.99 -36.94 16.50
CA PRO A 599 3.96 -35.96 16.09
C PRO A 599 4.21 -35.28 14.74
#